data_AF-Q1AU66-F1
#
_entry.id   AF-Q1AU66-F1
#
_cell.length_a   1.000
_cell.length_b   1.000
_cell.length_c   1.000
_cell.angle_alpha   90.00
_cell.angle_beta   90.00
_cell.angle_gamma   90.00
#
_symmetry.space_group_name_H-M   'P 1'
#
loop_
_entity.id
_entity.type
_entity.pdbx_description
1 polymer ?
#
loop_
_entity_poly.entity_id
_entity_poly.type
_entity_poly.pdbx_seq_one_letter_code
_entity_poly.pdbx_strand_id
1 'polypeptide(L)'
;MRFAGCAPAWRPGEAGKKPSCLVVLDGRGGLISNSFPEDARKIAGAVEEHAAEGILVGIDAPLAVPNERGTRPIERVLSRVFLPAYSASRRMFRGRPFAEELLAELQRVGVEYTDYPLPGREGRWAVEVNSAAALRVLALERSGERNGGLARRLREAPELRYRKGNKEGRAAALREAISILWDTPGLRLRTGGLTDDLSSAENVDLSRLEVTPQLSHAELDRIVGLVEATLAAYTVHRHWRGRDGSMVVGSGREGAVMLPAGRELYELLSAGCREEGVPYV
;
A
#
# COMPACT_ATOMS: atom_id res chain seq x y z
N MET A 1 -14.33 3.23 -13.80
CA MET A 1 -13.50 2.40 -12.88
C MET A 1 -12.82 3.24 -11.81
N ARG A 2 -12.78 2.75 -10.57
CA ARG A 2 -12.11 3.39 -9.42
C ARG A 2 -10.92 2.57 -8.91
N PHE A 3 -10.04 3.21 -8.15
CA PHE A 3 -8.90 2.57 -7.53
C PHE A 3 -8.92 2.85 -6.04
N ALA A 4 -9.01 1.82 -5.22
CA ALA A 4 -9.00 1.96 -3.77
C ALA A 4 -7.68 1.46 -3.20
N GLY A 5 -7.23 2.11 -2.14
CA GLY A 5 -6.12 1.67 -1.32
C GLY A 5 -6.57 1.56 0.11
N CYS A 6 -6.35 0.40 0.72
CA CYS A 6 -6.68 0.15 2.11
C CYS A 6 -5.38 -0.03 2.89
N ALA A 7 -5.17 0.77 3.93
CA ALA A 7 -4.18 0.53 4.97
C ALA A 7 -4.91 -0.01 6.21
N PRO A 8 -5.10 -1.34 6.32
CA PRO A 8 -5.85 -1.87 7.44
C PRO A 8 -5.03 -1.82 8.73
N ALA A 9 -5.71 -1.71 9.86
CA ALA A 9 -5.12 -1.85 11.18
C ALA A 9 -4.78 -3.33 11.49
N TRP A 10 -4.02 -4.03 10.65
CA TRP A 10 -3.90 -5.49 10.68
C TRP A 10 -2.85 -6.04 11.66
N ARG A 11 -1.95 -5.19 12.17
CA ARG A 11 -0.81 -5.65 12.98
C ARG A 11 -1.27 -6.20 14.34
N PRO A 12 -0.49 -7.08 14.96
CA PRO A 12 -0.77 -7.54 16.32
C PRO A 12 -0.96 -6.37 17.29
N GLY A 13 -2.12 -6.31 17.94
CA GLY A 13 -2.48 -5.23 18.86
C GLY A 13 -3.14 -4.01 18.21
N GLU A 14 -3.21 -3.93 16.88
CA GLU A 14 -3.97 -2.90 16.14
C GLU A 14 -5.33 -3.43 15.67
N ALA A 15 -5.39 -4.70 15.25
CA ALA A 15 -6.59 -5.32 14.69
C ALA A 15 -7.79 -5.25 15.65
N GLY A 16 -8.90 -4.69 15.16
CA GLY A 16 -10.13 -4.45 15.91
C GLY A 16 -10.01 -3.40 17.02
N LYS A 17 -8.89 -2.67 17.12
CA LYS A 17 -8.65 -1.65 18.15
C LYS A 17 -8.36 -0.27 17.59
N LYS A 18 -7.87 -0.19 16.36
CA LYS A 18 -7.59 1.06 15.66
C LYS A 18 -8.38 1.09 14.35
N PRO A 19 -8.81 2.27 13.89
CA PRO A 19 -9.40 2.40 12.57
C PRO A 19 -8.35 2.09 11.49
N SER A 20 -8.83 1.52 10.40
CA SER A 20 -8.10 1.41 9.13
C SER A 20 -8.21 2.72 8.36
N CYS A 21 -7.52 2.85 7.23
CA CYS A 21 -7.71 3.95 6.30
C CYS A 21 -8.01 3.43 4.90
N LEU A 22 -9.03 4.00 4.26
CA LEU A 22 -9.37 3.74 2.87
C LEU A 22 -9.20 5.05 2.08
N VAL A 23 -8.53 4.99 0.94
CA VAL A 23 -8.39 6.10 -0.02
C VAL A 23 -8.90 5.64 -1.38
N VAL A 24 -9.63 6.49 -2.08
CA VAL A 24 -10.17 6.19 -3.41
C VAL A 24 -9.67 7.21 -4.42
N LEU A 25 -9.13 6.73 -5.53
CA LEU A 25 -8.74 7.51 -6.70
C LEU A 25 -9.72 7.31 -7.86
N ASP A 26 -9.87 8.34 -8.68
CA ASP A 26 -10.54 8.27 -9.98
C ASP A 26 -9.63 7.70 -11.09
N GLY A 27 -10.18 7.54 -12.29
CA GLY A 27 -9.44 7.06 -13.47
C GLY A 27 -8.27 7.95 -13.91
N ARG A 28 -8.22 9.21 -13.45
CA ARG A 28 -7.17 10.18 -13.74
C ARG A 28 -6.11 10.23 -12.63
N GLY A 29 -6.24 9.40 -11.60
CA GLY A 29 -5.35 9.34 -10.44
C GLY A 29 -5.61 10.45 -9.41
N GLY A 30 -6.76 11.12 -9.49
CA GLY A 30 -7.19 12.09 -8.49
C GLY A 30 -7.81 11.42 -7.28
N LEU A 31 -7.34 11.75 -6.08
CA LEU A 31 -7.98 11.35 -4.84
C LEU A 31 -9.40 11.92 -4.82
N ILE A 32 -10.43 11.13 -4.55
CA ILE A 32 -11.82 11.62 -4.54
C ILE A 32 -12.56 11.36 -3.23
N SER A 33 -12.02 10.45 -2.41
CA SER A 33 -12.60 10.10 -1.11
C SER A 33 -11.52 9.48 -0.23
N ASN A 34 -11.63 9.69 1.07
CA ASN A 34 -10.97 8.83 2.05
C ASN A 34 -11.83 8.71 3.30
N SER A 35 -11.68 7.59 4.01
CA SER A 35 -12.43 7.32 5.23
C SER A 35 -11.61 6.47 6.20
N PHE A 36 -12.09 6.35 7.43
CA PHE A 36 -11.37 5.66 8.51
C PHE A 36 -12.22 4.54 9.14
N PRO A 37 -12.53 3.48 8.38
CA PRO A 37 -13.41 2.40 8.84
C PRO A 37 -12.79 1.60 9.99
N GLU A 38 -13.61 1.22 10.96
CA GLU A 38 -13.17 0.55 12.20
C GLU A 38 -12.98 -0.96 12.05
N ASP A 39 -13.65 -1.59 11.08
CA ASP A 39 -13.70 -3.04 10.91
C ASP A 39 -13.79 -3.45 9.44
N ALA A 40 -13.64 -4.76 9.18
CA ALA A 40 -13.66 -5.35 7.85
C ALA A 40 -14.97 -5.07 7.07
N ARG A 41 -16.10 -5.08 7.77
CA ARG A 41 -17.43 -4.84 7.18
C ARG A 41 -17.58 -3.40 6.72
N LYS A 42 -17.13 -2.44 7.53
CA LYS A 42 -17.12 -1.02 7.18
C LYS A 42 -16.16 -0.73 6.02
N ILE A 43 -15.02 -1.42 5.96
CA ILE A 43 -14.12 -1.34 4.79
C ILE A 43 -14.85 -1.82 3.53
N ALA A 44 -15.49 -2.99 3.57
CA ALA A 44 -16.19 -3.54 2.42
C ALA A 44 -17.36 -2.66 1.96
N GLY A 45 -18.15 -2.11 2.89
CA GLY A 45 -19.22 -1.16 2.56
C GLY A 45 -18.70 0.11 1.87
N ALA A 46 -17.63 0.72 2.39
CA ALA A 46 -17.02 1.89 1.76
C ALA A 46 -16.43 1.57 0.36
N VAL A 47 -15.92 0.35 0.15
CA VAL A 47 -15.48 -0.11 -1.19
C VAL A 47 -16.68 -0.27 -2.13
N GLU A 48 -17.79 -0.85 -1.67
CA GLU A 48 -19.01 -1.07 -2.44
C GLU A 48 -19.60 0.23 -2.99
N GLU A 49 -19.63 1.29 -2.17
CA GLU A 49 -20.10 2.64 -2.55
C GLU A 49 -19.39 3.21 -3.79
N HIS A 50 -18.16 2.76 -4.05
CA HIS A 50 -17.33 3.21 -5.18
C HIS A 50 -17.20 2.17 -6.31
N ALA A 51 -17.83 1.00 -6.19
CA ALA A 51 -17.61 -0.14 -7.10
C ALA A 51 -18.54 -0.18 -8.34
N ALA A 52 -19.40 0.84 -8.53
CA ALA A 52 -20.40 0.87 -9.59
C ALA A 52 -19.81 0.65 -11.00
N GLU A 53 -18.70 1.30 -11.32
CA GLU A 53 -18.00 1.19 -12.61
C GLU A 53 -16.80 0.21 -12.57
N GLY A 54 -16.78 -0.71 -11.61
CA GLY A 54 -15.61 -1.54 -11.30
C GLY A 54 -14.61 -0.84 -10.38
N ILE A 55 -13.86 -1.63 -9.61
CA ILE A 55 -12.89 -1.18 -8.63
C ILE A 55 -11.70 -2.14 -8.53
N LEU A 56 -10.50 -1.58 -8.42
CA LEU A 56 -9.31 -2.35 -8.06
C LEU A 56 -8.80 -1.84 -6.71
N VAL A 57 -8.73 -2.74 -5.72
CA VAL A 57 -8.40 -2.46 -4.32
C VAL A 57 -6.99 -2.98 -4.02
N GLY A 58 -6.05 -2.08 -3.75
CA GLY A 58 -4.76 -2.43 -3.17
C GLY A 58 -4.87 -2.50 -1.65
N ILE A 59 -4.52 -3.63 -1.04
CA ILE A 59 -4.57 -3.80 0.41
C ILE A 59 -3.15 -3.87 0.96
N ASP A 60 -2.77 -2.92 1.81
CA ASP A 60 -1.46 -2.84 2.47
C ASP A 60 -1.37 -3.82 3.65
N ALA A 61 -1.53 -5.11 3.36
CA ALA A 61 -1.45 -6.19 4.34
C ALA A 61 -1.11 -7.53 3.70
N PRO A 62 -0.46 -8.45 4.44
CA PRO A 62 -0.33 -9.84 4.05
C PRO A 62 -1.72 -10.50 3.87
N LEU A 63 -2.13 -10.76 2.64
CA LEU A 63 -3.44 -11.36 2.31
C LEU A 63 -3.40 -12.89 2.34
N ALA A 64 -2.24 -13.48 2.03
CA ALA A 64 -2.00 -14.91 2.22
C ALA A 64 -0.83 -15.13 3.18
N VAL A 65 -1.10 -15.79 4.30
CA VAL A 65 -0.12 -16.12 5.34
C VAL A 65 -0.11 -17.64 5.55
N PRO A 66 0.54 -18.40 4.63
CA PRO A 66 0.54 -19.86 4.67
C PRO A 66 1.47 -20.43 5.75
N ASN A 67 2.47 -19.65 6.18
CA ASN A 67 3.51 -20.08 7.08
C ASN A 67 3.07 -19.97 8.56
N GLU A 68 3.31 -21.03 9.33
CA GLU A 68 3.05 -21.02 10.77
C GLU A 68 4.02 -20.11 11.53
N ARG A 69 5.30 -20.09 11.09
CA ARG A 69 6.38 -19.26 11.64
C ARG A 69 7.30 -18.78 10.51
N GLY A 70 8.20 -17.86 10.82
CA GLY A 70 9.24 -17.39 9.90
C GLY A 70 8.69 -16.39 8.87
N THR A 71 9.36 -16.29 7.73
CA THR A 71 9.06 -15.35 6.65
C THR A 71 8.51 -16.05 5.41
N ARG A 72 7.61 -15.37 4.68
CA ARG A 72 7.10 -15.87 3.39
C ARG A 72 8.21 -15.83 2.32
N PRO A 73 8.19 -16.72 1.31
CA PRO A 73 9.15 -16.66 0.19
C PRO A 73 9.24 -15.28 -0.47
N ILE A 74 8.10 -14.62 -0.69
CA ILE A 74 8.04 -13.28 -1.27
C ILE A 74 8.79 -12.23 -0.42
N GLU A 75 8.77 -12.34 0.90
CA GLU A 75 9.46 -11.43 1.81
C GLU A 75 11.00 -11.58 1.72
N ARG A 76 11.48 -12.79 1.42
CA ARG A 76 12.91 -13.05 1.19
C ARG A 76 13.38 -12.38 -0.10
N VAL A 77 12.58 -12.46 -1.17
CA VAL A 77 12.85 -11.74 -2.43
C VAL A 77 12.96 -10.24 -2.18
N LEU A 78 11.94 -9.64 -1.52
CA LEU A 78 11.95 -8.20 -1.21
C LEU A 78 13.17 -7.80 -0.36
N SER A 79 13.47 -8.57 0.69
CA SER A 79 14.60 -8.29 1.57
C SER A 79 15.94 -8.37 0.84
N ARG A 80 16.12 -9.33 -0.08
CA ARG A 80 17.34 -9.48 -0.88
C ARG A 80 17.61 -8.26 -1.75
N VAL A 81 16.56 -7.64 -2.28
CA VAL A 81 16.66 -6.42 -3.09
C VAL A 81 16.55 -5.14 -2.27
N PHE A 82 16.67 -5.24 -0.94
CA PHE A 82 16.62 -4.12 0.01
C PHE A 82 15.28 -3.37 0.03
N LEU A 83 14.18 -4.00 -0.39
CA LEU A 83 12.84 -3.45 -0.21
C LEU A 83 12.25 -3.85 1.14
N PRO A 84 11.47 -2.97 1.80
CA PRO A 84 10.68 -3.29 2.98
C PRO A 84 9.84 -4.55 2.75
N ALA A 85 9.80 -5.43 3.75
CA ALA A 85 8.99 -6.63 3.73
C ALA A 85 8.19 -6.75 5.03
N TYR A 86 6.93 -7.14 4.95
CA TYR A 86 6.11 -7.43 6.12
C TYR A 86 6.40 -8.84 6.60
N SER A 87 7.13 -9.00 7.69
CA SER A 87 7.24 -10.31 8.32
C SER A 87 5.88 -10.72 8.89
N ALA A 88 5.28 -11.75 8.32
CA ALA A 88 3.97 -12.25 8.69
C ALA A 88 3.98 -13.77 8.87
N SER A 89 3.33 -14.26 9.93
CA SER A 89 3.14 -15.68 10.17
C SER A 89 1.87 -15.93 10.98
N ARG A 90 1.26 -17.10 10.85
CA ARG A 90 0.01 -17.42 11.57
C ARG A 90 0.17 -17.30 13.09
N ARG A 91 1.33 -17.67 13.63
CA ARG A 91 1.63 -17.52 15.06
C ARG A 91 1.55 -16.07 15.53
N MET A 92 1.98 -15.10 14.73
CA MET A 92 1.88 -13.68 15.08
C MET A 92 0.42 -13.23 15.27
N PHE A 93 -0.50 -13.82 14.51
CA PHE A 93 -1.93 -13.51 14.54
C PHE A 93 -2.74 -14.45 15.43
N ARG A 94 -2.07 -15.34 16.20
CA ARG A 94 -2.74 -16.39 16.99
C ARG A 94 -3.74 -17.21 16.14
N GLY A 95 -3.37 -17.44 14.87
CA GLY A 95 -4.17 -18.21 13.92
C GLY A 95 -5.34 -17.48 13.26
N ARG A 96 -5.53 -16.16 13.49
CA ARG A 96 -6.63 -15.38 12.88
C ARG A 96 -6.14 -14.05 12.29
N PRO A 97 -5.57 -14.05 11.06
CA PRO A 97 -5.16 -12.83 10.39
C PRO A 97 -6.38 -11.96 10.02
N PHE A 98 -6.35 -10.66 10.35
CA PHE A 98 -7.42 -9.71 9.97
C PHE A 98 -7.67 -9.65 8.46
N ALA A 99 -6.63 -9.88 7.66
CA ALA A 99 -6.73 -9.90 6.21
C ALA A 99 -7.69 -10.98 5.68
N GLU A 100 -7.78 -12.15 6.35
CA GLU A 100 -8.71 -13.22 5.95
C GLU A 100 -10.17 -12.79 6.17
N GLU A 101 -10.45 -12.09 7.28
CA GLU A 101 -11.76 -11.50 7.57
C GLU A 101 -12.12 -10.41 6.55
N LEU A 102 -11.18 -9.49 6.26
CA LEU A 102 -11.35 -8.43 5.28
C LEU A 102 -11.67 -8.99 3.88
N LEU A 103 -10.94 -10.01 3.44
CA LEU A 103 -11.22 -10.64 2.14
C LEU A 103 -12.60 -11.28 2.09
N ALA A 104 -13.04 -11.92 3.18
CA ALA A 104 -14.38 -12.49 3.24
C ALA A 104 -15.47 -11.42 3.13
N GLU A 105 -15.32 -10.26 3.79
CA GLU A 105 -16.27 -9.14 3.67
C GLU A 105 -16.25 -8.51 2.26
N LEU A 106 -15.06 -8.35 1.65
CA LEU A 106 -14.94 -7.87 0.27
C LEU A 106 -15.61 -8.79 -0.74
N GLN A 107 -15.48 -10.11 -0.56
CA GLN A 107 -16.16 -11.11 -1.39
C GLN A 107 -17.68 -10.98 -1.31
N ARG A 108 -18.25 -10.66 -0.14
CA ARG A 108 -19.70 -10.47 0.01
C ARG A 108 -20.25 -9.29 -0.79
N VAL A 109 -19.44 -8.26 -1.04
CA VAL A 109 -19.79 -7.12 -1.91
C VAL A 109 -19.32 -7.29 -3.36
N GLY A 110 -18.93 -8.52 -3.74
CA GLY A 110 -18.55 -8.87 -5.10
C GLY A 110 -17.16 -8.41 -5.52
N VAL A 111 -16.24 -8.19 -4.58
CA VAL A 111 -14.82 -7.90 -4.86
C VAL A 111 -14.01 -9.18 -4.65
N GLU A 112 -13.41 -9.69 -5.72
CA GLU A 112 -12.67 -10.95 -5.71
C GLU A 112 -11.17 -10.74 -5.46
N TYR A 113 -10.56 -11.59 -4.63
CA TYR A 113 -9.11 -11.62 -4.54
C TYR A 113 -8.49 -12.19 -5.82
N THR A 114 -7.44 -11.56 -6.31
CA THR A 114 -6.59 -12.07 -7.38
C THR A 114 -5.14 -11.77 -7.03
N ASP A 115 -4.21 -12.62 -7.46
CA ASP A 115 -2.78 -12.31 -7.40
C ASP A 115 -2.38 -11.36 -8.53
N TYR A 116 -2.98 -11.52 -9.71
CA TYR A 116 -2.67 -10.71 -10.88
C TYR A 116 -3.94 -10.19 -11.59
N PRO A 117 -4.36 -8.94 -11.33
CA PRO A 117 -5.40 -8.30 -12.13
C PRO A 117 -4.80 -7.93 -13.49
N LEU A 118 -5.51 -8.17 -14.58
CA LEU A 118 -4.99 -7.82 -15.92
C LEU A 118 -5.02 -6.28 -16.10
N PRO A 119 -3.89 -5.64 -16.48
CA PRO A 119 -3.87 -4.20 -16.77
C PRO A 119 -4.93 -3.79 -17.81
N GLY A 120 -5.58 -2.66 -17.58
CA GLY A 120 -6.63 -2.13 -18.47
C GLY A 120 -7.97 -2.88 -18.44
N ARG A 121 -8.07 -4.03 -17.76
CA ARG A 121 -9.32 -4.78 -17.65
C ARG A 121 -10.22 -4.14 -16.59
N GLU A 122 -11.52 -4.09 -16.85
CA GLU A 122 -12.53 -3.67 -15.87
C GLU A 122 -13.03 -4.87 -15.06
N GLY A 123 -13.33 -4.62 -13.78
CA GLY A 123 -13.79 -5.64 -12.83
C GLY A 123 -13.68 -5.16 -11.39
N ARG A 124 -13.89 -6.09 -10.45
CA ARG A 124 -13.90 -5.83 -9.01
C ARG A 124 -12.91 -6.75 -8.33
N TRP A 125 -11.72 -6.24 -8.04
CA TRP A 125 -10.63 -7.06 -7.53
C TRP A 125 -9.94 -6.47 -6.32
N ALA A 126 -9.41 -7.35 -5.47
CA ALA A 126 -8.51 -7.02 -4.39
C ALA A 126 -7.15 -7.69 -4.60
N VAL A 127 -6.07 -6.96 -4.33
CA VAL A 127 -4.69 -7.44 -4.42
C VAL A 127 -3.90 -7.02 -3.18
N GLU A 128 -2.88 -7.80 -2.84
CA GLU A 128 -1.92 -7.42 -1.79
C GLU A 128 -0.93 -6.40 -2.35
N VAL A 129 -0.73 -5.31 -1.60
CA VAL A 129 0.26 -4.27 -1.86
C VAL A 129 1.15 -4.14 -0.62
N ASN A 130 2.37 -3.65 -0.82
CA ASN A 130 3.25 -3.24 0.27
C ASN A 130 3.60 -1.77 0.08
N SER A 131 2.87 -0.90 0.79
CA SER A 131 2.99 0.54 0.67
C SER A 131 4.35 1.06 1.11
N ALA A 132 4.99 0.43 2.11
CA ALA A 132 6.35 0.80 2.51
C ALA A 132 7.36 0.53 1.38
N ALA A 133 7.23 -0.60 0.67
CA ALA A 133 8.04 -0.90 -0.50
C ALA A 133 7.72 0.04 -1.67
N ALA A 134 6.43 0.29 -1.93
CA ALA A 134 6.00 1.24 -2.96
C ALA A 134 6.61 2.64 -2.73
N LEU A 135 6.57 3.16 -1.49
CA LEU A 135 7.17 4.45 -1.16
C LEU A 135 8.68 4.48 -1.44
N ARG A 136 9.40 3.41 -1.10
CA ARG A 136 10.84 3.31 -1.37
C ARG A 136 11.14 3.32 -2.87
N VAL A 137 10.31 2.66 -3.68
CA VAL A 137 10.42 2.69 -5.14
C VAL A 137 10.20 4.11 -5.66
N LEU A 138 9.13 4.77 -5.23
CA LEU A 138 8.80 6.13 -5.68
C LEU A 138 9.86 7.15 -5.25
N ALA A 139 10.41 7.04 -4.04
CA ALA A 139 11.51 7.88 -3.56
C ALA A 139 12.73 7.77 -4.48
N LEU A 140 13.04 6.55 -4.93
CA LEU A 140 14.16 6.29 -5.81
C LEU A 140 13.91 6.79 -7.24
N GLU A 141 12.69 6.63 -7.75
CA GLU A 141 12.29 7.17 -9.06
C GLU A 141 12.36 8.71 -9.06
N ARG A 142 11.90 9.35 -7.97
CA ARG A 142 11.94 10.80 -7.77
C ARG A 142 13.37 11.36 -7.74
N SER A 143 14.32 10.65 -7.11
CA SER A 143 15.69 11.17 -7.01
C SER A 143 16.39 11.29 -8.37
N GLY A 144 15.96 10.52 -9.37
CA GLY A 144 16.53 10.54 -10.71
C GLY A 144 18.00 10.10 -10.80
N GLU A 145 18.65 9.78 -9.68
CA GLU A 145 20.02 9.27 -9.59
C GLU A 145 20.14 8.03 -10.47
N ARG A 146 21.12 7.97 -11.37
CA ARG A 146 21.38 6.75 -12.17
C ARG A 146 22.78 6.19 -11.95
N ASN A 147 23.54 6.78 -11.03
CA ASN A 147 24.93 6.42 -10.80
C ASN A 147 25.05 5.15 -9.94
N GLY A 148 25.67 4.12 -10.52
CA GLY A 148 25.81 2.80 -9.92
C GLY A 148 24.52 1.98 -10.00
N GLY A 149 24.66 0.66 -9.81
CA GLY A 149 23.53 -0.26 -9.98
C GLY A 149 22.41 -0.07 -8.96
N LEU A 150 21.17 -0.32 -9.39
CA LEU A 150 19.95 -0.23 -8.56
C LEU A 150 20.07 -0.85 -7.17
N ALA A 151 20.62 -2.06 -7.07
CA ALA A 151 20.75 -2.76 -5.79
C ALA A 151 21.60 -1.97 -4.77
N ARG A 152 22.65 -1.28 -5.23
CA ARG A 152 23.48 -0.42 -4.39
C ARG A 152 22.69 0.82 -3.95
N ARG A 153 21.99 1.47 -4.88
CA ARG A 153 21.16 2.64 -4.60
C ARG A 153 20.04 2.32 -3.60
N LEU A 154 19.35 1.18 -3.77
CA LEU A 154 18.34 0.72 -2.83
C LEU A 154 18.95 0.48 -1.45
N ARG A 155 20.12 -0.18 -1.36
CA ARG A 155 20.82 -0.43 -0.08
C ARG A 155 21.20 0.86 0.65
N GLU A 156 21.71 1.84 -0.08
CA GLU A 156 22.20 3.11 0.46
C GLU A 156 21.06 4.10 0.77
N ALA A 157 19.91 3.97 0.11
CA ALA A 157 18.76 4.85 0.32
C ALA A 157 18.23 4.75 1.77
N PRO A 158 18.02 5.90 2.45
CA PRO A 158 17.48 5.90 3.80
C PRO A 158 16.03 5.40 3.81
N GLU A 159 15.70 4.60 4.83
CA GLU A 159 14.34 4.15 5.06
C GLU A 159 13.53 5.25 5.78
N LEU A 160 12.37 5.61 5.23
CA LEU A 160 11.46 6.57 5.87
C LEU A 160 10.71 5.91 7.02
N ARG A 161 11.19 6.13 8.24
CA ARG A 161 10.64 5.52 9.46
C ARG A 161 9.51 6.36 10.05
N TYR A 162 8.36 6.41 9.38
CA TYR A 162 7.19 7.18 9.85
C TYR A 162 6.32 6.44 10.90
N ARG A 163 6.49 5.11 11.03
CA ARG A 163 5.74 4.27 12.00
C ARG A 163 6.42 4.07 13.36
N LYS A 164 7.73 4.33 13.47
CA LYS A 164 8.53 4.06 14.68
C LYS A 164 9.41 5.26 15.01
N GLY A 165 9.74 5.45 16.28
CA GLY A 165 10.58 6.54 16.76
C GLY A 165 9.80 7.63 17.49
N ASN A 166 10.51 8.70 17.85
CA ASN A 166 9.93 9.88 18.51
C ASN A 166 9.07 10.69 17.53
N LYS A 167 8.32 11.67 18.05
CA LYS A 167 7.39 12.47 17.26
C LYS A 167 8.11 13.30 16.19
N GLU A 168 9.30 13.82 16.51
CA GLU A 168 10.11 14.64 15.62
C GLU A 168 10.52 13.86 14.36
N GLY A 169 11.10 12.67 14.56
CA GLY A 169 11.51 11.81 13.46
C GLY A 169 10.33 11.31 12.63
N ARG A 170 9.23 10.94 13.29
CA ARG A 170 8.00 10.52 12.61
C ARG A 170 7.39 11.64 11.76
N ALA A 171 7.27 12.85 12.32
CA ALA A 171 6.73 14.00 11.59
C ALA A 171 7.63 14.39 10.40
N ALA A 172 8.95 14.36 10.56
CA ALA A 172 9.88 14.58 9.46
C ALA A 172 9.75 13.53 8.34
N ALA A 173 9.69 12.25 8.71
CA ALA A 173 9.52 11.16 7.74
C ALA A 173 8.16 11.22 7.01
N LEU A 174 7.09 11.62 7.70
CA LEU A 174 5.77 11.83 7.09
C LEU A 174 5.76 13.00 6.10
N ARG A 175 6.41 14.13 6.44
CA ARG A 175 6.54 15.25 5.50
C ARG A 175 7.27 14.84 4.22
N GLU A 176 8.34 14.06 4.35
CA GLU A 176 9.06 13.54 3.19
C GLU A 176 8.19 12.57 2.37
N ALA A 177 7.45 11.67 3.03
CA ALA A 177 6.54 10.76 2.34
C ALA A 177 5.44 11.51 1.56
N ILE A 178 4.85 12.54 2.16
CA ILE A 178 3.85 13.39 1.51
C ILE A 178 4.47 14.14 0.32
N SER A 179 5.71 14.63 0.46
CA SER A 179 6.43 15.29 -0.63
C SER A 179 6.69 14.34 -1.80
N ILE A 180 7.02 13.07 -1.55
CA ILE A 180 7.17 12.05 -2.60
C ILE A 180 5.83 11.82 -3.32
N LEU A 181 4.73 11.67 -2.57
CA LEU A 181 3.40 11.51 -3.16
C LEU A 181 3.00 12.72 -4.00
N TRP A 182 3.33 13.93 -3.55
CA TRP A 182 3.05 15.17 -4.26
C TRP A 182 3.74 15.23 -5.64
N ASP A 183 4.98 14.77 -5.71
CA ASP A 183 5.79 14.78 -6.94
C ASP A 183 5.58 13.53 -7.82
N THR A 184 4.73 12.60 -7.40
CA THR A 184 4.52 11.33 -8.11
C THR A 184 3.71 11.53 -9.40
N PRO A 185 4.27 11.22 -10.59
CA PRO A 185 3.55 11.39 -11.85
C PRO A 185 2.25 10.59 -11.89
N GLY A 186 1.17 11.24 -12.34
CA GLY A 186 -0.14 10.59 -12.46
C GLY A 186 -0.95 10.49 -11.16
N LEU A 187 -0.37 10.81 -10.00
CA LEU A 187 -1.10 11.00 -8.74
C LEU A 187 -1.50 12.47 -8.58
N ARG A 188 -2.75 12.73 -8.19
CA ARG A 188 -3.24 14.08 -7.90
C ARG A 188 -3.87 14.11 -6.51
N LEU A 189 -3.12 14.63 -5.55
CA LEU A 189 -3.59 14.73 -4.16
C LEU A 189 -4.63 15.82 -3.93
N ARG A 190 -4.65 16.85 -4.79
CA ARG A 190 -5.62 17.96 -4.69
C ARG A 190 -6.84 17.71 -5.56
N THR A 191 -7.98 17.59 -4.91
CA THR A 191 -9.30 17.63 -5.52
C THR A 191 -10.23 18.48 -4.67
N GLY A 192 -11.20 19.13 -5.31
CA GLY A 192 -12.23 19.87 -4.56
C GLY A 192 -13.02 18.92 -3.65
N GLY A 193 -13.46 19.42 -2.49
CA GLY A 193 -14.31 18.68 -1.56
C GLY A 193 -13.59 17.97 -0.40
N LEU A 194 -12.26 18.13 -0.27
CA LEU A 194 -11.49 17.61 0.86
C LEU A 194 -11.21 18.70 1.92
N THR A 195 -11.15 18.31 3.19
CA THR A 195 -10.92 19.18 4.36
C THR A 195 -9.52 19.01 4.94
N ASP A 196 -8.92 20.07 5.50
CA ASP A 196 -7.68 19.97 6.28
C ASP A 196 -7.90 19.60 7.76
N ASP A 197 -9.16 19.41 8.16
CA ASP A 197 -9.51 18.93 9.49
C ASP A 197 -9.18 17.44 9.64
N LEU A 198 -8.05 17.15 10.29
CA LEU A 198 -7.60 15.79 10.58
C LEU A 198 -8.58 15.02 11.48
N SER A 199 -9.45 15.69 12.24
CA SER A 199 -10.47 15.04 13.07
C SER A 199 -11.69 14.58 12.28
N SER A 200 -11.88 15.09 11.06
CA SER A 200 -12.99 14.70 10.17
C SER A 200 -13.00 13.20 9.92
N ALA A 201 -14.17 12.57 10.01
CA ALA A 201 -14.34 11.13 9.82
C ALA A 201 -14.02 10.65 8.39
N GLU A 202 -13.99 11.58 7.44
CA GLU A 202 -13.77 11.33 6.02
C GLU A 202 -13.21 12.56 5.30
N ASN A 203 -12.77 12.34 4.06
CA ASN A 203 -12.41 13.36 3.09
C ASN A 203 -11.32 14.32 3.56
N VAL A 204 -10.31 13.81 4.27
CA VAL A 204 -9.16 14.59 4.73
C VAL A 204 -8.16 14.82 3.59
N ASP A 205 -7.78 16.07 3.35
CA ASP A 205 -6.82 16.48 2.33
C ASP A 205 -5.38 16.33 2.84
N LEU A 206 -4.77 15.19 2.51
CA LEU A 206 -3.37 14.89 2.85
C LEU A 206 -2.38 15.99 2.42
N SER A 207 -2.68 16.74 1.35
CA SER A 207 -1.79 17.78 0.83
C SER A 207 -1.84 19.10 1.58
N ARG A 208 -2.85 19.29 2.44
CA ARG A 208 -3.05 20.49 3.25
C ARG A 208 -2.67 20.29 4.72
N LEU A 209 -2.43 19.05 5.15
CA LEU A 209 -2.10 18.76 6.54
C LEU A 209 -0.74 19.33 6.92
N GLU A 210 -0.73 20.10 8.01
CA GLU A 210 0.51 20.56 8.63
C GLU A 210 1.05 19.47 9.57
N VAL A 211 2.07 18.73 9.12
CA VAL A 211 2.63 17.61 9.90
C VAL A 211 3.74 18.10 10.82
N THR A 212 3.43 18.23 12.11
CA THR A 212 4.34 18.75 13.13
C THR A 212 4.58 17.78 14.28
N PRO A 213 5.69 17.91 15.04
CA PRO A 213 5.93 17.08 16.24
C PRO A 213 4.94 17.33 17.39
N GLN A 214 4.15 18.41 17.34
CA GLN A 214 3.15 18.75 18.34
C GLN A 214 1.92 17.84 18.27
N LEU A 215 1.66 17.24 17.10
CA LEU A 215 0.59 16.27 16.91
C LEU A 215 0.72 15.10 17.90
N SER A 216 -0.43 14.58 18.34
CA SER A 216 -0.50 13.36 19.13
C SER A 216 -0.04 12.15 18.31
N HIS A 217 0.30 11.05 19.00
CA HIS A 217 0.61 9.80 18.30
C HIS A 217 -0.57 9.27 17.48
N ALA A 218 -1.81 9.51 17.92
CA ALA A 218 -3.00 9.11 17.20
C ALA A 218 -3.19 9.90 15.89
N GLU A 219 -2.94 11.21 15.92
CA GLU A 219 -2.96 12.06 14.72
C GLU A 219 -1.85 11.65 13.74
N LEU A 220 -0.63 11.41 14.22
CA LEU A 220 0.45 10.90 13.36
C LEU A 220 0.10 9.52 12.78
N ASP A 221 -0.49 8.61 13.56
CA ASP A 221 -0.95 7.30 13.08
C ASP A 221 -2.06 7.44 12.00
N ARG A 222 -2.92 8.44 12.13
CA ARG A 222 -3.96 8.76 11.14
C ARG A 222 -3.36 9.23 9.82
N ILE A 223 -2.34 10.09 9.87
CA ILE A 223 -1.60 10.55 8.68
C ILE A 223 -0.84 9.38 8.04
N VAL A 224 -0.25 8.49 8.84
CA VAL A 224 0.36 7.24 8.34
C VAL A 224 -0.66 6.44 7.53
N GLY A 225 -1.88 6.25 8.05
CA GLY A 225 -2.95 5.56 7.33
C GLY A 225 -3.26 6.21 5.98
N LEU A 226 -3.37 7.54 5.92
CA LEU A 226 -3.61 8.28 4.67
C LEU A 226 -2.46 8.08 3.66
N VAL A 227 -1.21 8.16 4.10
CA VAL A 227 -0.03 7.95 3.24
C VAL A 227 -0.04 6.52 2.66
N GLU A 228 -0.21 5.51 3.51
CA GLU A 228 -0.15 4.11 3.09
C GLU A 228 -1.34 3.68 2.24
N ALA A 229 -2.53 4.17 2.55
CA ALA A 229 -3.72 3.95 1.72
C ALA A 229 -3.57 4.65 0.36
N THR A 230 -3.02 5.86 0.31
CA THR A 230 -2.73 6.55 -0.95
C THR A 230 -1.72 5.79 -1.79
N LEU A 231 -0.64 5.28 -1.18
CA LEU A 231 0.36 4.44 -1.85
C LEU A 231 -0.25 3.16 -2.40
N ALA A 232 -1.13 2.51 -1.64
CA ALA A 232 -1.81 1.30 -2.06
C ALA A 232 -2.74 1.58 -3.26
N ALA A 233 -3.53 2.66 -3.20
CA ALA A 233 -4.43 3.08 -4.26
C ALA A 233 -3.67 3.44 -5.55
N TYR A 234 -2.56 4.17 -5.39
CA TYR A 234 -1.71 4.57 -6.50
C TYR A 234 -1.01 3.37 -7.13
N THR A 235 -0.56 2.39 -6.35
CA THR A 235 0.11 1.18 -6.86
C THR A 235 -0.81 0.43 -7.84
N VAL A 236 -2.07 0.23 -7.46
CA VAL A 236 -3.03 -0.46 -8.32
C VAL A 236 -3.50 0.40 -9.51
N HIS A 237 -3.60 1.72 -9.34
CA HIS A 237 -3.86 2.66 -10.43
C HIS A 237 -2.74 2.61 -11.48
N ARG A 238 -1.48 2.74 -11.05
CA ARG A 238 -0.28 2.67 -11.92
C ARG A 238 -0.23 1.35 -12.67
N HIS A 239 -0.47 0.24 -11.97
CA HIS A 239 -0.53 -1.10 -12.58
C HIS A 239 -1.59 -1.16 -13.67
N TRP A 240 -2.82 -0.72 -13.37
CA TRP A 240 -3.92 -0.75 -14.34
C TRP A 240 -3.65 0.13 -15.57
N ARG A 241 -2.99 1.29 -15.38
CA ARG A 241 -2.61 2.19 -16.49
C ARG A 241 -1.47 1.62 -17.34
N GLY A 242 -0.64 0.74 -16.80
CA GLY A 242 0.40 -0.01 -17.51
C GLY A 242 1.58 0.80 -18.05
N ARG A 243 1.61 2.13 -17.89
CA ARG A 243 2.62 2.99 -18.53
C ARG A 243 3.98 2.98 -17.84
N ASP A 244 3.98 3.07 -16.52
CA ASP A 244 5.21 3.26 -15.74
C ASP A 244 5.76 1.95 -15.18
N GLY A 245 5.11 0.83 -15.51
CA GLY A 245 5.51 -0.51 -15.06
C GLY A 245 5.10 -0.82 -13.61
N SER A 246 4.92 -2.12 -13.38
CA SER A 246 4.55 -2.73 -12.10
C SER A 246 4.93 -4.20 -12.17
N MET A 247 5.05 -4.84 -11.02
CA MET A 247 5.34 -6.27 -10.92
C MET A 247 4.55 -6.88 -9.78
N VAL A 248 4.09 -8.11 -9.99
CA VAL A 248 3.59 -8.98 -8.93
C VAL A 248 4.67 -10.00 -8.58
N VAL A 249 5.10 -10.00 -7.33
CA VAL A 249 6.06 -10.98 -6.78
C VAL A 249 5.28 -12.04 -5.99
N GLY A 250 5.37 -13.29 -6.40
CA GLY A 250 4.61 -14.41 -5.85
C GLY A 250 3.30 -14.67 -6.59
N SER A 251 2.62 -15.75 -6.22
CA SER A 251 1.31 -16.12 -6.76
C SER A 251 0.60 -17.12 -5.84
N GLY A 252 -0.70 -17.26 -6.00
CA GLY A 252 -1.48 -18.31 -5.35
C GLY A 252 -1.36 -18.36 -3.83
N ARG A 253 -1.18 -19.58 -3.28
CA ARG A 253 -1.22 -19.83 -1.82
C ARG A 253 0.01 -19.34 -1.06
N GLU A 254 1.11 -19.08 -1.75
CA GLU A 254 2.35 -18.59 -1.13
C GLU A 254 2.30 -17.09 -0.81
N GLY A 255 1.28 -16.41 -1.34
CA GLY A 255 1.14 -14.97 -1.33
C GLY A 255 1.69 -14.34 -2.59
N ALA A 256 1.14 -13.17 -2.89
CA ALA A 256 1.55 -12.31 -3.99
C ALA A 256 1.65 -10.89 -3.44
N VAL A 257 2.53 -10.06 -3.98
CA VAL A 257 2.60 -8.64 -3.63
C VAL A 257 2.82 -7.83 -4.89
N MET A 258 1.91 -6.89 -5.14
CA MET A 258 2.01 -5.94 -6.24
C MET A 258 2.85 -4.73 -5.82
N LEU A 259 3.79 -4.34 -6.68
CA LEU A 259 4.66 -3.20 -6.48
C LEU A 259 4.73 -2.34 -7.75
N PRO A 260 4.89 -1.01 -7.60
CA PRO A 260 5.45 -0.20 -8.67
C PRO A 260 6.83 -0.75 -9.06
N ALA A 261 7.08 -0.91 -10.36
CA ALA A 261 8.36 -1.41 -10.84
C ALA A 261 8.62 -0.95 -12.27
N GLY A 262 9.50 0.04 -12.42
CA GLY A 262 10.12 0.32 -13.71
C GLY A 262 11.07 -0.82 -14.14
N ARG A 263 11.57 -0.74 -15.38
CA ARG A 263 12.36 -1.80 -16.02
C ARG A 263 13.54 -2.31 -15.16
N GLU A 264 14.37 -1.42 -14.63
CA GLU A 264 15.56 -1.80 -13.85
C GLU A 264 15.17 -2.59 -12.58
N LEU A 265 14.08 -2.18 -11.91
CA LEU A 265 13.58 -2.86 -10.71
C LEU A 265 12.92 -4.19 -11.06
N TYR A 266 12.18 -4.25 -12.17
CA TYR A 266 11.64 -5.51 -12.68
C TYR A 266 12.75 -6.53 -12.93
N GLU A 267 13.83 -6.13 -13.61
CA GLU A 267 14.99 -6.99 -13.87
C GLU A 267 15.61 -7.50 -12.55
N LEU A 268 15.85 -6.60 -11.59
CA LEU A 268 16.40 -6.95 -10.28
C LEU A 268 15.50 -7.89 -9.46
N LEU A 269 14.20 -7.60 -9.38
CA LEU A 269 13.22 -8.44 -8.69
C LEU A 269 13.09 -9.80 -9.36
N SER A 270 13.03 -9.84 -10.70
CA SER A 270 12.91 -11.10 -11.45
C SER A 270 14.11 -12.03 -11.21
N ALA A 271 15.32 -11.47 -11.07
CA ALA A 271 16.51 -12.24 -10.71
C ALA A 271 16.38 -12.83 -9.30
N GLY A 272 15.96 -12.03 -8.32
CA GLY A 272 15.70 -12.51 -6.96
C GLY A 272 14.60 -13.58 -6.90
N CYS A 273 13.55 -13.42 -7.70
CA CYS A 273 12.47 -14.41 -7.82
C CYS A 273 12.98 -15.75 -8.38
N ARG A 274 13.78 -15.74 -9.46
CA ARG A 274 14.37 -16.96 -10.04
C ARG A 274 15.26 -17.70 -9.05
N GLU A 275 16.05 -16.97 -8.27
CA GLU A 275 16.91 -17.57 -7.24
C GLU A 275 16.12 -18.19 -6.09
N GLU A 276 15.02 -17.57 -5.67
CA GLU A 276 14.16 -18.07 -4.59
C GLU A 276 13.12 -19.11 -5.06
N GLY A 277 13.02 -19.37 -6.37
CA GLY A 277 11.97 -20.21 -6.95
C GLY A 277 10.57 -19.62 -6.80
N VAL A 278 10.46 -18.29 -6.70
CA VAL A 278 9.20 -17.57 -6.51
C VAL A 278 8.65 -17.15 -7.89
N PRO A 279 7.38 -17.43 -8.22
CA PRO A 279 6.76 -16.98 -9.46
C PRO A 279 6.59 -15.46 -9.45
N TYR A 280 6.55 -14.85 -10.63
CA TYR A 280 6.31 -13.41 -10.78
C TYR A 280 5.65 -13.09 -12.11
N VAL A 281 4.95 -11.96 -12.17
CA VAL A 281 4.34 -11.42 -13.40
C VAL A 281 4.62 -9.94 -13.52
#